data_AF-A0AAV6BWU1-F1
#
_entry.id   AF-A0AAV6BWU1-F1
#
_cell.length_a   1.000
_cell.length_b   1.000
_cell.length_c   1.000
_cell.angle_alpha   90.00
_cell.angle_beta   90.00
_cell.angle_gamma   90.00
#
_symmetry.space_group_name_H-M   'P 1'
#
loop_
_entity.id
_entity.type
_entity.pdbx_description
1 polymer ?
#
loop_
_entity_poly.entity_id
_entity_poly.type
_entity_poly.pdbx_seq_one_letter_code
_entity_poly.pdbx_strand_id
1 'polypeptide(L)'
;MRRFLFFAVVCGLWLAPELSAQQRLPERFGGWSASQAPVQAAPDVASKQPAEAAAVLSEAGMVQVIRRGYANGAHALTLTLYQMRDSSAALAAFGYLRAPEMVPSDLGLAAAVSRDRAVILSGSAVV
;
A
#
# COMPACT_ATOMS: atom_id res chain seq x y z
N MET A 1 -44.59 -7.53 -44.03
CA MET A 1 -43.24 -7.22 -44.51
C MET A 1 -42.46 -6.55 -43.37
N ARG A 2 -41.49 -7.27 -42.78
CA ARG A 2 -40.05 -6.94 -42.78
C ARG A 2 -39.71 -5.86 -41.72
N ARG A 3 -39.47 -6.28 -40.47
CA ARG A 3 -38.12 -6.45 -39.85
C ARG A 3 -37.34 -5.12 -39.83
N PHE A 4 -37.03 -4.58 -38.64
CA PHE A 4 -35.66 -4.26 -38.18
C PHE A 4 -35.68 -3.56 -36.79
N LEU A 5 -34.89 -4.12 -35.85
CA LEU A 5 -34.26 -3.53 -34.64
C LEU A 5 -35.22 -3.07 -33.51
N PHE A 6 -35.37 -3.69 -32.34
CA PHE A 6 -34.44 -4.43 -31.47
C PHE A 6 -33.07 -3.76 -31.35
N PHE A 7 -32.96 -2.65 -30.59
CA PHE A 7 -31.75 -2.25 -29.85
C PHE A 7 -32.05 -1.00 -28.99
N ALA A 8 -32.69 -1.20 -27.84
CA ALA A 8 -32.63 -0.26 -26.72
C ALA A 8 -32.41 -1.07 -25.44
N VAL A 9 -31.36 -1.89 -25.50
CA VAL A 9 -30.85 -2.72 -24.42
C VAL A 9 -29.85 -1.86 -23.65
N VAL A 10 -30.14 -1.66 -22.36
CA VAL A 10 -29.18 -1.41 -21.28
C VAL A 10 -28.59 0.00 -21.20
N CYS A 11 -29.39 0.95 -20.67
CA CYS A 11 -28.89 2.07 -19.86
C CYS A 11 -28.82 1.65 -18.37
N GLY A 12 -28.21 0.48 -18.11
CA GLY A 12 -28.08 -0.08 -16.77
C GLY A 12 -26.62 -0.34 -16.44
N LEU A 13 -26.18 0.19 -15.30
CA LEU A 13 -24.93 -0.13 -14.61
C LEU A 13 -23.63 0.33 -15.29
N TRP A 14 -23.31 1.60 -15.08
CA TRP A 14 -21.96 1.94 -14.59
C TRP A 14 -22.09 2.70 -13.27
N LEU A 15 -22.75 2.09 -12.28
CA LEU A 15 -22.23 2.25 -10.92
C LEU A 15 -20.91 1.49 -10.94
N ALA A 16 -19.81 2.17 -11.28
CA ALA A 16 -18.53 1.68 -10.85
C ALA A 16 -18.62 1.64 -9.32
N PRO A 17 -18.59 0.47 -8.65
CA PRO A 17 -18.22 0.50 -7.25
C PRO A 17 -16.85 1.15 -7.27
N GLU A 18 -16.73 2.31 -6.64
CA GLU A 18 -15.41 2.79 -6.27
C GLU A 18 -14.81 1.64 -5.47
N LEU A 19 -13.89 0.89 -6.10
CA LEU A 19 -12.99 -0.02 -5.44
C LEU A 19 -12.03 0.83 -4.61
N SER A 20 -12.59 1.62 -3.68
CA SER A 20 -11.98 1.86 -2.39
C SER A 20 -12.01 0.52 -1.65
N ALA A 21 -11.24 -0.44 -2.17
CA ALA A 21 -10.61 -1.44 -1.34
C ALA A 21 -9.83 -0.59 -0.33
N GLN A 22 -10.46 -0.30 0.80
CA GLN A 22 -9.82 0.39 1.89
C GLN A 22 -8.55 -0.40 2.15
N GLN A 23 -7.40 0.16 1.77
CA GLN A 23 -6.09 -0.43 1.98
C GLN A 23 -5.91 -0.44 3.50
N ARG A 24 -6.46 -1.47 4.13
CA ARG A 24 -6.40 -1.75 5.55
C ARG A 24 -5.51 -2.97 5.69
N LEU A 25 -4.59 -2.91 6.64
CA LEU A 25 -3.71 -4.02 6.95
C LEU A 25 -4.57 -5.22 7.41
N PRO A 26 -4.53 -6.35 6.70
CA PRO A 26 -5.46 -7.46 6.90
C PRO A 26 -5.22 -8.14 8.26
N GLU A 27 -6.20 -8.86 8.79
CA GLU A 27 -5.98 -9.61 10.04
C GLU A 27 -5.02 -10.78 9.87
N ARG A 28 -4.96 -11.35 8.65
CA ARG A 28 -4.13 -12.51 8.31
C ARG A 28 -3.62 -12.40 6.89
N PHE A 29 -2.42 -12.91 6.65
CA PHE A 29 -1.86 -13.13 5.31
C PHE A 29 -0.82 -14.24 5.36
N GLY A 30 -0.90 -15.21 4.44
CA GLY A 30 -0.05 -16.42 4.52
C GLY A 30 -0.15 -17.09 5.90
N GLY A 31 0.99 -17.36 6.53
CA GLY A 31 1.08 -17.87 7.91
C GLY A 31 1.07 -16.79 9.01
N TRP A 32 0.94 -15.52 8.65
CA TRP A 32 1.00 -14.40 9.60
C TRP A 32 -0.39 -14.04 10.12
N SER A 33 -0.48 -13.81 11.43
CA SER A 33 -1.69 -13.29 12.08
C SER A 33 -1.38 -12.01 12.85
N ALA A 34 -2.28 -11.05 12.79
CA ALA A 34 -2.11 -9.78 13.48
C ALA A 34 -2.03 -9.99 15.00
N SER A 35 -1.02 -9.41 15.62
CA SER A 35 -0.81 -9.45 17.07
C SER A 35 -1.54 -8.31 17.79
N GLN A 36 -1.93 -7.27 17.05
CA GLN A 36 -2.59 -6.07 17.57
C GLN A 36 -3.52 -5.45 16.52
N ALA A 37 -4.37 -4.52 16.95
CA ALA A 37 -5.16 -3.69 16.02
C ALA A 37 -4.23 -2.77 15.20
N PRO A 38 -4.60 -2.37 13.98
CA PRO A 38 -3.87 -1.34 13.25
C PRO A 38 -3.92 -0.01 13.99
N VAL A 39 -2.80 0.71 14.02
CA VAL A 39 -2.70 2.04 14.66
C VAL A 39 -2.23 3.07 13.63
N GLN A 40 -2.77 4.29 13.73
CA GLN A 40 -2.22 5.41 12.97
C GLN A 40 -0.87 5.80 13.58
N ALA A 41 0.15 5.95 12.75
CA ALA A 41 1.52 6.19 13.18
C ALA A 41 2.11 7.42 12.50
N ALA A 42 3.21 7.93 13.06
CA ALA A 42 4.10 8.81 12.32
C ALA A 42 4.98 7.95 11.39
N PRO A 43 5.40 8.50 10.23
CA PRO A 43 6.45 7.91 9.43
C PRO A 43 7.71 7.67 10.25
N ASP A 44 8.20 6.44 10.21
CA ASP A 44 9.48 6.05 10.78
C ASP A 44 10.17 5.16 9.77
N VAL A 45 11.28 5.65 9.23
CA VAL A 45 12.04 5.00 8.17
C VAL A 45 13.39 4.67 8.79
N ALA A 46 13.74 3.39 8.85
CA ALA A 46 14.85 2.88 9.68
C ALA A 46 16.19 3.64 9.57
N SER A 47 16.45 4.29 8.44
CA SER A 47 17.68 5.06 8.19
C SER A 47 17.51 6.58 8.26
N LYS A 48 16.34 7.10 8.66
CA LYS A 48 15.99 8.53 8.58
C LYS A 48 15.35 9.00 9.88
N GLN A 49 15.53 10.28 10.20
CA GLN A 49 14.89 10.88 11.36
C GLN A 49 13.36 10.89 11.17
N PRO A 50 12.54 10.44 12.14
CA PRO A 50 11.09 10.35 11.96
C PRO A 50 10.43 11.67 11.53
N ALA A 51 10.89 12.80 12.08
CA ALA A 51 10.37 14.13 11.73
C ALA A 51 10.70 14.53 10.27
N GLU A 52 11.90 14.20 9.80
CA GLU A 52 12.31 14.45 8.41
C GLU A 52 11.54 13.54 7.45
N ALA A 53 11.45 12.25 7.77
CA ALA A 53 10.66 11.30 6.99
C ALA A 53 9.20 11.75 6.90
N ALA A 54 8.64 12.25 8.00
CA ALA A 54 7.29 12.79 8.03
C ALA A 54 7.12 14.02 7.13
N ALA A 55 8.06 14.96 7.17
CA ALA A 55 8.03 16.15 6.31
C ALA A 55 8.10 15.76 4.83
N VAL A 56 9.09 14.97 4.43
CA VAL A 56 9.30 14.58 3.03
C VAL A 56 8.13 13.77 2.48
N LEU A 57 7.61 12.81 3.25
CA LEU A 57 6.47 12.00 2.80
C LEU A 57 5.18 12.82 2.75
N SER A 58 4.98 13.74 3.69
CA SER A 58 3.85 14.69 3.65
C SER A 58 3.90 15.56 2.39
N GLU A 59 5.06 16.14 2.07
CA GLU A 59 5.28 16.92 0.83
C GLU A 59 5.06 16.08 -0.42
N ALA A 60 5.46 14.80 -0.40
CA ALA A 60 5.22 13.85 -1.48
C ALA A 60 3.74 13.44 -1.62
N GLY A 61 2.84 13.91 -0.74
CA GLY A 61 1.40 13.64 -0.81
C GLY A 61 0.93 12.46 0.03
N MET A 62 1.63 12.14 1.13
CA MET A 62 1.18 11.14 2.09
C MET A 62 -0.10 11.62 2.82
N VAL A 63 -1.10 10.75 2.85
CA VAL A 63 -2.41 11.01 3.47
C VAL A 63 -2.49 10.41 4.87
N GLN A 64 -2.00 9.18 5.02
CA GLN A 64 -2.03 8.47 6.29
C GLN A 64 -0.91 7.43 6.36
N VAL A 65 -0.52 7.09 7.59
CA VAL A 65 0.33 5.94 7.89
C VAL A 65 -0.37 5.03 8.88
N ILE A 66 -0.49 3.76 8.52
CA ILE A 66 -1.08 2.74 9.36
C ILE A 66 -0.02 1.69 9.67
N ARG A 67 0.13 1.31 10.93
CA ARG A 67 1.07 0.29 11.37
C ARG A 67 0.33 -0.87 12.03
N ARG A 68 0.77 -2.10 11.77
CA ARG A 68 0.26 -3.29 12.46
C ARG A 68 1.35 -4.33 12.64
N GLY A 69 1.46 -4.84 13.87
CA GLY A 69 2.35 -5.96 14.19
C GLY A 69 1.69 -7.31 13.85
N TYR A 70 2.49 -8.25 13.37
CA TYR A 70 2.11 -9.61 13.03
C TYR A 70 3.06 -10.62 13.65
N ALA A 71 2.55 -11.82 13.93
CA ALA A 71 3.32 -12.96 14.39
C ALA A 71 3.04 -14.20 13.54
N ASN A 72 4.06 -15.04 13.43
CA ASN A 72 4.00 -16.39 12.88
C ASN A 72 4.93 -17.30 13.71
N GLY A 73 4.36 -18.03 14.66
CA GLY A 73 5.14 -18.81 15.63
C GLY A 73 6.07 -17.91 16.45
N ALA A 74 7.38 -18.19 16.40
CA ALA A 74 8.41 -17.40 17.08
C ALA A 74 8.82 -16.13 16.31
N HIS A 75 8.31 -15.93 15.09
CA HIS A 75 8.67 -14.78 14.26
C HIS A 75 7.67 -13.65 14.43
N ALA A 76 8.18 -12.42 14.47
CA ALA A 76 7.38 -11.20 14.50
C ALA A 76 7.82 -10.27 13.37
N LEU A 77 6.87 -9.54 12.79
CA LEU A 77 7.13 -8.46 11.86
C LEU A 77 6.16 -7.31 12.09
N THR A 78 6.51 -6.14 11.55
CA THR A 78 5.61 -4.98 11.51
C THR A 78 5.40 -4.57 10.06
N LEU A 79 4.14 -4.44 9.65
CA LEU A 79 3.80 -3.78 8.39
C LEU A 79 3.49 -2.32 8.67
N THR A 80 4.05 -1.42 7.85
CA THR A 80 3.74 0.00 7.86
C THR A 80 3.22 0.37 6.48
N LEU A 81 1.93 0.69 6.38
CA LEU A 81 1.27 1.12 5.17
C LEU A 81 1.30 2.65 5.10
N TYR A 82 1.99 3.18 4.09
CA TYR A 82 1.95 4.58 3.70
C TYR A 82 0.90 4.75 2.60
N GLN A 83 -0.22 5.37 2.92
CA GLN A 83 -1.21 5.76 1.92
C GLN A 83 -0.81 7.11 1.33
N MET A 84 -0.73 7.15 0.01
CA MET A 84 -0.46 8.36 -0.74
C MET A 84 -1.72 8.82 -1.45
N ARG A 85 -1.74 10.11 -1.82
CA ARG A 85 -2.87 10.74 -2.52
C ARG A 85 -3.18 10.06 -3.85
N ASP A 86 -2.15 9.62 -4.57
CA ASP A 86 -2.25 9.01 -5.89
C ASP A 86 -1.05 8.08 -6.16
N SER A 87 -1.06 7.39 -7.31
CA SER A 87 0.00 6.44 -7.69
C SER A 87 1.34 7.11 -7.99
N SER A 88 1.34 8.38 -8.41
CA SER A 88 2.58 9.12 -8.67
C SER A 88 3.26 9.50 -7.35
N ALA A 89 2.47 9.94 -6.37
CA ALA A 89 2.90 10.15 -5.00
C ALA A 89 3.45 8.84 -4.36
N ALA A 90 2.78 7.71 -4.61
CA ALA A 90 3.27 6.39 -4.18
C ALA A 90 4.59 6.00 -4.82
N LEU A 91 4.79 6.27 -6.11
CA LEU A 91 6.07 6.04 -6.76
C LEU A 91 7.20 6.90 -6.16
N ALA A 92 6.93 8.18 -5.86
CA ALA A 92 7.89 9.07 -5.20
C ALA A 92 8.24 8.57 -3.78
N ALA A 93 7.23 8.18 -3.00
CA ALA A 93 7.43 7.61 -1.67
C ALA A 93 8.21 6.28 -1.73
N PHE A 94 7.92 5.40 -2.69
CA PHE A 94 8.69 4.17 -2.89
C PHE A 94 10.17 4.47 -3.13
N GLY A 95 10.48 5.45 -3.99
CA GLY A 95 11.85 5.89 -4.23
C GLY A 95 12.53 6.42 -2.97
N TYR A 96 11.82 7.20 -2.16
CA TYR A 96 12.34 7.73 -0.90
C TYR A 96 12.54 6.63 0.17
N LEU A 97 11.60 5.70 0.26
CA LEU A 97 11.57 4.62 1.25
C LEU A 97 12.56 3.50 0.92
N ARG A 98 12.91 3.32 -0.34
CA ARG A 98 13.93 2.36 -0.78
C ARG A 98 15.30 2.84 -0.33
N ALA A 99 15.96 2.07 0.52
CA ALA A 99 17.32 2.35 0.94
C ALA A 99 18.32 1.88 -0.14
N PRO A 100 19.53 2.51 -0.23
CA PRO A 100 20.51 2.21 -1.28
C PRO A 100 20.93 0.74 -1.37
N GLU A 101 20.96 0.04 -0.23
CA GLU A 101 21.34 -1.37 -0.11
C GLU A 101 20.24 -2.36 -0.51
N MET A 102 19.01 -1.88 -0.73
CA MET A 102 17.89 -2.74 -1.10
C MET A 102 17.96 -3.17 -2.57
N VAL A 103 17.81 -4.46 -2.80
CA VAL A 103 17.79 -5.08 -4.14
C VAL A 103 16.36 -5.29 -4.61
N PRO A 104 16.07 -5.22 -5.93
CA PRO A 104 14.75 -5.53 -6.46
C PRO A 104 14.27 -6.95 -6.09
N SER A 105 12.97 -7.14 -5.90
CA SER A 105 12.35 -8.46 -5.71
C SER A 105 11.07 -8.65 -6.51
N ASP A 106 10.59 -9.88 -6.56
CA ASP A 106 9.37 -10.34 -7.23
C ASP A 106 8.13 -10.35 -6.32
N LEU A 107 8.20 -9.74 -5.13
CA LEU A 107 7.07 -9.64 -4.18
C LEU A 107 5.92 -8.75 -4.71
N GLY A 108 6.15 -8.02 -5.80
CA GLY A 108 5.17 -7.20 -6.49
C GLY A 108 5.76 -6.63 -7.78
N LEU A 109 4.98 -5.83 -8.52
CA LEU A 109 5.44 -5.18 -9.76
C LEU A 109 6.64 -4.25 -9.51
N ALA A 110 6.68 -3.62 -8.35
CA ALA A 110 7.82 -2.84 -7.87
C ALA A 110 8.02 -3.11 -6.38
N ALA A 111 9.06 -3.88 -6.07
CA ALA A 111 9.45 -4.21 -4.71
C ALA A 111 10.98 -4.15 -4.57
N ALA A 112 11.44 -3.82 -3.37
CA ALA A 112 12.83 -3.86 -2.99
C ALA A 112 12.98 -4.50 -1.60
N VAL A 113 14.04 -5.26 -1.37
CA VAL A 113 14.28 -6.00 -0.14
C VAL A 113 15.73 -5.84 0.34
N SER A 114 15.90 -5.78 1.65
CA SER A 114 17.16 -5.94 2.38
C SER A 114 17.07 -7.16 3.30
N ARG A 115 18.06 -7.36 4.16
CA ARG A 115 18.07 -8.43 5.17
C ARG A 115 16.89 -8.34 6.15
N ASP A 116 16.48 -7.13 6.49
CA ASP A 116 15.59 -6.82 7.61
C ASP A 116 14.30 -6.10 7.20
N ARG A 117 14.20 -5.68 5.93
CA ARG A 117 13.07 -4.87 5.45
C ARG A 117 12.72 -5.17 4.00
N ALA A 118 11.43 -5.08 3.70
CA ALA A 118 10.91 -5.02 2.34
C ALA A 118 10.15 -3.71 2.15
N VAL A 119 10.12 -3.21 0.92
CA VAL A 119 9.29 -2.08 0.50
C VAL A 119 8.60 -2.47 -0.80
N ILE A 120 7.29 -2.34 -0.86
CA ILE A 120 6.45 -2.78 -1.98
C ILE A 120 5.52 -1.64 -2.38
N LEU A 121 5.54 -1.26 -3.66
CA LEU A 121 4.59 -0.33 -4.25
C LEU A 121 3.33 -1.06 -4.71
N SER A 122 2.16 -0.58 -4.31
CA SER A 122 0.86 -1.12 -4.72
C SER A 122 -0.19 -0.02 -4.88
N GLY A 123 -0.47 0.35 -6.13
CA GLY A 123 -1.42 1.42 -6.46
C GLY A 123 -0.98 2.77 -5.87
N SER A 124 -1.83 3.37 -5.04
CA SER A 124 -1.54 4.61 -4.30
C SER A 124 -0.97 4.36 -2.89
N ALA A 125 -0.44 3.17 -2.61
CA ALA A 125 0.18 2.86 -1.32
C ALA A 125 1.56 2.22 -1.43
N VAL A 126 2.34 2.37 -0.37
CA VAL A 126 3.63 1.72 -0.18
C VAL A 126 3.61 0.97 1.16
N VAL A 127 4.08 -0.27 1.17
CA VAL A 127 4.18 -1.12 2.38
C VAL A 127 5.64 -1.47 2.63
#